data_AF-A0A7W0PCD4-F1
#
_entry.id   AF-A0A7W0PCD4-F1
#
_cell.length_a   1.000
_cell.length_b   1.000
_cell.length_c   1.000
_cell.angle_alpha   90.00
_cell.angle_beta   90.00
_cell.angle_gamma   90.00
#
_symmetry.space_group_name_H-M   'P 1'
#
loop_
_entity.id
_entity.type
_entity.pdbx_description
1 polymer ?
#
loop_
_entity_poly.entity_id
_entity_poly.type
_entity_poly.pdbx_seq_one_letter_code
_entity_poly.pdbx_strand_id
1 'polypeptide(L)' 'HAGQVCVADGTPLAAQKLERVLTNDPGTGVMRHVDAGYERAEDVAAERGVRVPMTES' A
#
# COMPACT_ATOMS: atom_id res chain seq x y z
N HIS A 1 12.70 -10.86 -2.92
CA HIS A 1 11.99 -9.97 -3.84
C HIS A 1 10.72 -10.65 -4.32
N ALA A 2 9.68 -9.89 -4.63
CA ALA A 2 8.43 -10.37 -5.21
C ALA A 2 8.03 -9.41 -6.34
N GLY A 3 7.26 -9.91 -7.31
CA GLY A 3 6.72 -9.12 -8.42
C GLY A 3 5.21 -9.28 -8.50
N GLN A 4 4.52 -8.22 -8.92
CA GLN A 4 3.08 -8.18 -9.09
C GLN A 4 2.74 -7.66 -10.49
N VAL A 5 1.74 -8.29 -11.13
CA VAL A 5 1.21 -7.88 -12.43
C VAL A 5 -0.31 -7.95 -12.39
N CYS A 6 -1.00 -6.91 -12.85
CA CYS A 6 -2.45 -6.89 -12.98
C CYS A 6 -2.85 -6.38 -14.37
N VAL A 7 -3.92 -6.93 -14.94
CA VAL A 7 -4.40 -6.59 -16.29
C VAL A 7 -5.59 -5.66 -16.18
N ALA A 8 -5.55 -4.56 -16.95
CA ALA A 8 -6.67 -3.65 -17.14
C ALA A 8 -7.44 -4.01 -18.42
N ASP A 9 -8.39 -4.93 -18.33
CA ASP A 9 -9.19 -5.42 -19.47
C ASP A 9 -10.50 -4.66 -19.70
N GLY A 10 -10.75 -3.60 -18.93
CA GLY A 10 -11.97 -2.78 -19.02
C GLY A 10 -13.18 -3.34 -18.27
N THR A 11 -13.08 -4.51 -17.65
CA THR A 11 -14.17 -5.09 -16.86
C THR A 11 -14.31 -4.41 -15.49
N PRO A 12 -15.53 -4.38 -14.90
CA PRO A 12 -15.72 -3.91 -13.52
C PRO A 12 -14.89 -4.68 -12.49
N LEU A 13 -14.65 -5.97 -12.74
CA LEU A 13 -13.81 -6.79 -11.88
C LEU A 13 -12.34 -6.35 -11.94
N ALA A 14 -11.81 -6.05 -13.13
CA ALA A 14 -10.46 -5.53 -13.26
C ALA A 14 -10.30 -4.19 -12.54
N ALA A 15 -11.30 -3.29 -12.60
CA ALA A 15 -11.28 -2.04 -11.85
C ALA A 15 -11.12 -2.28 -10.34
N GLN A 16 -11.91 -3.18 -9.75
CA GLN A 16 -11.81 -3.53 -8.32
C GLN A 16 -10.47 -4.17 -7.96
N LYS A 17 -9.91 -5.00 -8.85
CA LYS A 17 -8.59 -5.60 -8.63
C LYS A 17 -7.49 -4.53 -8.67
N LEU A 18 -7.53 -3.64 -9.66
CA LEU A 18 -6.54 -2.57 -9.82
C LEU A 18 -6.56 -1.61 -8.63
N GLU A 19 -7.74 -1.18 -8.18
CA GLU A 19 -7.88 -0.34 -6.99
C GLU A 19 -7.17 -0.96 -5.78
N ARG A 20 -7.39 -2.25 -5.53
CA ARG A 20 -6.78 -2.96 -4.40
C ARG A 20 -5.29 -3.20 -4.60
N VAL A 21 -4.86 -3.68 -5.77
CA VAL A 21 -3.46 -3.99 -6.05
C VAL A 21 -2.60 -2.73 -6.01
N LEU A 22 -3.04 -1.67 -6.68
CA LEU A 22 -2.29 -0.42 -6.76
C LEU A 22 -2.33 0.41 -5.46
N THR A 23 -3.20 0.03 -4.51
CA THR A 23 -3.16 0.59 -3.15
C THR A 23 -2.29 -0.26 -2.22
N ASN A 24 -2.48 -1.58 -2.22
CA ASN A 24 -1.84 -2.46 -1.25
C ASN A 24 -0.35 -2.71 -1.53
N ASP A 25 0.05 -2.83 -2.80
CA ASP A 25 1.44 -3.09 -3.17
C ASP A 25 2.38 -1.96 -2.72
N PRO A 26 2.14 -0.67 -3.08
CA PRO A 26 2.94 0.42 -2.54
C PRO A 26 2.71 0.63 -1.03
N GLY A 27 1.49 0.42 -0.52
CA GLY A 27 1.19 0.52 0.91
C GLY A 27 2.04 -0.44 1.76
N THR A 28 2.33 -1.63 1.26
CA THR A 28 3.24 -2.60 1.90
C THR A 28 4.67 -2.06 1.97
N GLY A 29 5.11 -1.35 0.92
CA GLY A 29 6.38 -0.63 0.92
C GLY A 29 6.45 0.44 2.01
N VAL A 30 5.40 1.27 2.15
CA VAL A 30 5.32 2.29 3.21
C VAL A 30 5.36 1.64 4.59
N MET A 31 4.51 0.64 4.85
CA MET A 31 4.49 -0.09 6.13
C MET A 31 5.86 -0.67 6.50
N ARG A 32 6.57 -1.25 5.52
CA ARG A 32 7.92 -1.77 5.73
C ARG A 32 8.92 -0.69 6.13
N HIS A 33 8.83 0.51 5.59
CA HIS A 33 9.73 1.61 5.95
C HIS A 33 9.37 2.22 7.30
N VAL A 34 8.09 2.26 7.67
CA VAL A 34 7.67 2.62 9.04
C VAL A 34 8.25 1.63 10.04
N ASP A 35 8.11 0.32 9.80
CA ASP A 35 8.66 -0.75 10.66
C ASP A 35 10.20 -0.64 10.82
N ALA A 36 10.89 -0.13 9.80
CA ALA A 36 12.33 0.12 9.85
C ALA A 36 12.73 1.45 10.51
N GLY A 37 11.77 2.26 11.00
CA GLY A 37 12.01 3.50 11.74
C GLY A 37 12.29 4.73 10.86
N TYR A 38 11.83 4.75 9.60
CA TYR A 38 11.97 5.92 8.74
C TYR A 38 10.86 6.95 9.03
N GLU A 39 11.20 8.08 9.65
CA GLU A 39 10.24 9.17 9.99
C GLU A 39 9.40 9.61 8.78
N ARG A 40 10.03 9.78 7.61
CA ARG A 40 9.31 10.15 6.38
C ARG A 40 8.23 9.13 5.99
N ALA A 41 8.39 7.85 6.33
CA ALA A 41 7.39 6.84 6.03
C ALA A 41 6.17 6.96 6.94
N GLU A 42 6.35 7.43 8.19
CA GLU A 42 5.25 7.74 9.11
C GLU A 42 4.41 8.91 8.57
N ASP A 43 5.07 9.97 8.09
CA ASP A 43 4.39 11.11 7.45
C ASP A 43 3.56 10.66 6.24
N VAL A 44 4.15 9.83 5.37
CA VAL A 44 3.46 9.29 4.19
C VAL A 44 2.31 8.38 4.59
N ALA A 45 2.47 7.55 5.63
CA ALA A 45 1.41 6.69 6.12
C ALA A 45 0.22 7.51 6.62
N ALA A 46 0.46 8.58 7.37
CA ALA A 46 -0.57 9.49 7.85
C ALA A 46 -1.25 10.25 6.70
N GLU A 47 -0.47 10.84 5.78
CA GLU A 47 -1.00 11.60 4.63
C GLU A 47 -1.90 10.74 3.72
N ARG A 48 -1.51 9.48 3.50
CA ARG A 48 -2.16 8.58 2.54
C ARG A 48 -3.14 7.60 3.19
N GLY A 49 -3.32 7.66 4.51
CA GLY A 49 -4.23 6.78 5.25
C GLY A 49 -3.80 5.31 5.26
N VAL A 50 -2.49 5.03 5.21
CA VAL A 50 -1.97 3.68 5.35
C VAL A 50 -2.05 3.29 6.83
N ARG A 51 -2.90 2.32 7.15
CA ARG A 51 -3.04 1.82 8.52
C ARG A 51 -1.79 1.07 8.96
N VAL A 52 -1.16 1.49 10.05
CA VAL A 52 0.00 0.82 10.66
C VAL A 52 -0.41 0.26 12.03
N PRO A 53 -0.69 -1.04 12.18
CA PRO A 53 -1.23 -1.58 13.43
C PRO A 53 -0.32 -1.41 14.65
N MET A 54 1.01 -1.34 14.46
CA MET A 54 1.94 -1.22 15.59
C MET A 54 1.99 0.19 16.20
N THR A 55 1.43 1.20 15.54
CA THR A 55 1.31 2.57 16.06
C THR A 55 -0.04 2.83 16.74
N GLU A 56 -1.00 1.91 16.61
CA GLU A 56 -2.30 2.00 17.29
C GLU A 56 -2.14 1.46 18.72
N SER A 57 -2.56 2.25 19.72
CA SER A 57 -2.50 1.88 21.15
C SER A 57 -3.64 0.94 21.58
#